data_AF-A0A6V8DKS4-F1
#
_entry.id   AF-A0A6V8DKS4-F1
#
_cell.length_a   1.000
_cell.length_b   1.000
_cell.length_c   1.000
_cell.angle_alpha   90.00
_cell.angle_beta   90.00
_cell.angle_gamma   90.00
#
_symmetry.space_group_name_H-M   'P 1'
#
loop_
_entity.id
_entity.type
_entity.pdbx_description
1 polymer ?
#
loop_
_entity_poly.entity_id
_entity_poly.type
_entity_poly.pdbx_seq_one_letter_code
_entity_poly.pdbx_strand_id
1 'polypeptide(L)'
;RAGVSIVSDHMNPDVVSKPDGSFRWPRPASQPLDDEWMARLSSSTLGEKADLIKEAGDNLPSWSELSRKRKSEIISEQGRRMLWEGSEESWNLDHENGIPWGSPRIIGHRGSGKTHGW
;
A
#
# COMPACT_ATOMS: atom_id res chain seq x y z
N ARG A 1 4.16 19.85 3.04
CA ARG A 1 3.77 18.48 3.49
C ARG A 1 2.52 18.03 2.76
N ALA A 2 2.62 17.22 1.71
CA ALA A 2 1.48 16.60 1.05
C ALA A 2 1.63 15.08 1.10
N GLY A 3 0.64 14.39 1.69
CA GLY A 3 0.53 12.94 1.65
C GLY A 3 -0.79 12.56 0.98
N VAL A 4 -0.76 11.54 0.12
CA VAL A 4 -1.95 11.09 -0.60
C VAL A 4 -2.68 10.07 0.28
N SER A 5 -3.73 10.52 0.96
CA SER A 5 -4.66 9.63 1.67
C SER A 5 -5.92 9.47 0.83
N ILE A 6 -6.24 8.24 0.44
CA ILE A 6 -7.47 7.94 -0.29
C ILE A 6 -8.56 7.71 0.76
N VAL A 7 -9.54 8.61 0.76
CA VAL A 7 -10.78 8.45 1.53
C VAL A 7 -11.79 7.76 0.63
N SER A 8 -12.27 6.59 1.05
CA SER A 8 -13.32 5.86 0.35
C SER A 8 -14.43 5.47 1.32
N ASP A 9 -15.67 5.68 0.89
CA ASP A 9 -16.87 5.09 1.47
C ASP A 9 -16.97 3.59 1.19
N HIS A 10 -16.33 3.13 0.11
CA HIS A 10 -16.25 1.74 -0.31
C HIS A 10 -15.02 1.00 0.26
N MET A 11 -15.00 0.84 1.59
CA MET A 11 -13.96 0.06 2.30
C MET A 11 -14.26 -1.42 2.37
N ASN A 12 -14.76 -2.00 1.27
CA ASN A 12 -14.84 -3.46 1.20
C ASN A 12 -13.41 -4.01 1.04
N PRO A 13 -12.89 -4.80 2.00
CA PRO A 13 -11.56 -5.41 1.91
C PRO A 13 -11.49 -6.49 0.82
N ASP A 14 -12.63 -7.05 0.40
CA ASP A 14 -12.75 -8.06 -0.64
C ASP A 14 -12.70 -7.45 -2.06
N VAL A 15 -12.68 -6.13 -2.18
CA VAL A 15 -12.51 -5.45 -3.47
C VAL A 15 -11.03 -5.43 -3.83
N VAL A 16 -10.67 -6.37 -4.68
CA VAL A 16 -9.32 -6.69 -5.14
C VAL A 16 -8.98 -6.07 -6.51
N SER A 17 -9.96 -5.48 -7.18
CA SER A 17 -9.80 -4.79 -8.47
C SER A 17 -10.44 -3.40 -8.46
N LYS A 18 -9.84 -2.48 -9.20
CA LYS A 18 -10.40 -1.16 -9.50
C LYS A 18 -11.35 -1.23 -10.71
N PRO A 19 -12.17 -0.19 -10.96
CA PRO A 19 -13.07 -0.16 -12.11
C PRO A 19 -12.37 -0.27 -13.48
N ASP A 20 -11.10 0.15 -13.57
CA ASP A 20 -10.27 0.03 -14.76
C ASP A 20 -9.67 -1.38 -14.97
N GLY A 21 -9.99 -2.33 -14.08
CA GLY A 21 -9.43 -3.67 -14.10
C GLY A 21 -8.01 -3.77 -13.57
N SER A 22 -7.38 -2.71 -13.04
CA SER A 22 -6.12 -2.82 -12.30
C SER A 22 -6.35 -3.42 -10.90
N PHE A 23 -5.31 -3.98 -10.27
CA PHE A 23 -5.44 -4.53 -8.93
C PHE A 23 -5.57 -3.42 -7.87
N ARG A 24 -6.23 -3.74 -6.76
CA ARG A 24 -6.35 -2.88 -5.59
C ARG A 24 -5.68 -3.55 -4.40
N TRP A 25 -4.47 -3.11 -4.07
CA TRP A 25 -3.78 -3.57 -2.88
C TRP A 25 -4.31 -2.85 -1.62
N PRO A 26 -4.80 -3.56 -0.59
CA PRO A 26 -5.45 -2.94 0.57
C PRO A 26 -4.46 -2.33 1.58
N ARG A 27 -3.16 -2.71 1.55
CA ARG A 27 -2.16 -2.35 2.57
C ARG A 27 -0.93 -1.61 2.00
N PRO A 28 -1.08 -0.56 1.17
CA PRO A 28 0.04 0.04 0.41
C PRO A 28 1.15 0.63 1.29
N ALA A 29 0.82 1.14 2.48
CA ALA A 29 1.77 1.68 3.43
C ALA A 29 2.30 0.62 4.41
N SER A 30 1.41 -0.20 4.98
CA SER A 30 1.75 -1.12 6.08
C SER A 30 2.31 -2.46 5.62
N GLN A 31 2.15 -2.83 4.35
CA GLN A 31 2.70 -4.04 3.74
C GLN A 31 2.94 -3.73 2.24
N PRO A 32 3.99 -2.97 1.90
CA PRO A 32 4.25 -2.57 0.53
C PRO A 32 4.58 -3.79 -0.33
N LEU A 33 4.07 -3.82 -1.57
CA LEU A 33 4.42 -4.84 -2.55
C LEU A 33 5.88 -4.66 -3.00
N ASP A 34 6.56 -5.77 -3.27
CA ASP A 34 7.81 -5.77 -4.01
C ASP A 34 7.56 -5.88 -5.53
N ASP A 35 8.63 -5.82 -6.31
CA ASP A 35 8.56 -5.81 -7.78
C ASP A 35 7.99 -7.13 -8.33
N GLU A 36 8.26 -8.26 -7.66
CA GLU A 36 7.76 -9.57 -8.05
C GLU A 36 6.24 -9.64 -7.90
N TRP A 37 5.72 -9.25 -6.74
CA TRP A 37 4.28 -9.22 -6.47
C TRP A 37 3.57 -8.17 -7.32
N MET A 38 4.18 -7.01 -7.54
CA MET A 38 3.67 -6.00 -8.46
C MET A 38 3.51 -6.56 -9.88
N ALA A 39 4.51 -7.28 -10.39
CA ALA A 39 4.46 -7.89 -11.71
C ALA A 39 3.40 -9.00 -11.79
N ARG A 40 3.36 -9.90 -10.80
CA ARG A 40 2.40 -11.02 -10.73
C ARG A 40 0.95 -10.54 -10.66
N LEU A 41 0.67 -9.51 -9.86
CA LEU A 41 -0.67 -8.93 -9.76
C LEU A 41 -1.07 -8.16 -11.02
N SER A 42 -0.11 -7.49 -11.67
CA SER A 42 -0.38 -6.72 -12.89
C SER A 42 -0.68 -7.61 -14.10
N SER A 43 -0.12 -8.82 -14.16
CA SER A 43 -0.36 -9.79 -15.24
C SER A 43 -1.54 -10.74 -14.98
N SER A 44 -2.09 -10.74 -13.77
CA SER A 44 -3.17 -11.65 -13.37
C SER A 44 -4.54 -11.29 -13.95
N THR A 45 -5.38 -12.31 -14.13
CA THR A 45 -6.78 -12.13 -14.54
C THR A 45 -7.67 -11.70 -13.37
N LEU A 46 -8.88 -11.20 -13.66
CA LEU A 46 -9.86 -10.84 -12.63
C LEU A 46 -10.19 -11.98 -11.66
N GLY A 47 -10.23 -13.22 -12.14
CA GLY A 47 -10.53 -14.40 -11.32
C GLY A 47 -9.42 -14.78 -10.35
N GLU A 48 -8.16 -14.56 -10.73
CA GLU A 48 -6.99 -14.97 -9.93
C GLU A 48 -6.60 -13.92 -8.87
N LYS A 49 -6.98 -12.66 -9.06
CA LYS A 49 -6.55 -11.55 -8.19
C LYS A 49 -6.90 -11.72 -6.73
N ALA A 50 -8.04 -12.30 -6.42
CA ALA A 50 -8.46 -12.48 -5.03
C ALA A 50 -7.49 -13.41 -4.28
N ASP A 51 -7.18 -14.56 -4.89
CA ASP A 51 -6.23 -15.52 -4.34
C ASP A 51 -4.82 -14.93 -4.27
N LEU A 52 -4.38 -14.22 -5.31
CA LEU A 52 -3.06 -13.59 -5.34
C LEU A 52 -2.90 -12.48 -4.28
N ILE A 53 -3.93 -11.66 -4.04
CA ILE A 53 -3.88 -10.62 -3.01
C ILE A 53 -3.83 -11.26 -1.61
N LYS A 54 -4.57 -12.33 -1.40
CA LYS A 54 -4.49 -13.08 -0.15
C LYS A 54 -3.09 -13.68 0.04
N GLU A 55 -2.58 -14.36 -0.98
CA GLU A 55 -1.25 -14.98 -0.97
C GLU A 55 -0.14 -13.94 -0.73
N ALA A 56 -0.18 -12.79 -1.42
CA ALA A 56 0.73 -11.67 -1.17
C ALA A 56 0.65 -11.20 0.29
N GLY A 57 -0.58 -11.12 0.81
CA GLY A 57 -0.86 -10.73 2.18
C GLY A 57 -0.27 -11.63 3.25
N ASP A 58 -0.18 -12.93 2.96
CA ASP A 58 0.33 -13.94 3.88
C ASP A 58 1.86 -14.10 3.79
N ASN A 59 2.46 -13.75 2.64
CA ASN A 59 3.89 -13.97 2.38
C ASN A 59 4.77 -12.71 2.45
N LEU A 60 4.19 -11.51 2.26
CA LEU A 60 4.97 -10.28 2.34
C LEU A 60 5.21 -9.84 3.78
N PRO A 61 6.41 -9.33 4.12
CA PRO A 61 6.67 -8.74 5.42
C PRO A 61 5.85 -7.45 5.60
N SER A 62 5.32 -7.26 6.80
CA SER A 62 4.79 -5.98 7.24
C SER A 62 5.87 -4.91 7.31
N TRP A 63 5.47 -3.64 7.39
CA TRP A 63 6.39 -2.53 7.54
C TRP A 63 7.34 -2.70 8.73
N SER A 64 6.86 -3.20 9.87
CA SER A 64 7.71 -3.45 11.04
C SER A 64 8.81 -4.48 10.77
N GLU A 65 8.53 -5.49 9.95
CA GLU A 65 9.43 -6.61 9.66
C GLU A 65 10.46 -6.28 8.56
N LEU A 66 10.22 -5.24 7.77
CA LEU A 66 11.16 -4.79 6.73
C LEU A 66 12.48 -4.26 7.34
N SER A 67 13.58 -4.57 6.66
CA SER A 67 14.90 -4.05 7.00
C SER A 67 14.97 -2.53 6.81
N ARG A 68 15.85 -1.87 7.56
CA ARG A 68 16.09 -0.41 7.44
C ARG A 68 16.44 -0.02 6.00
N LYS A 69 17.31 -0.79 5.35
CA LYS A 69 17.69 -0.56 3.94
C LYS A 69 16.48 -0.61 3.02
N ARG A 70 15.62 -1.64 3.15
CA ARG A 70 14.44 -1.80 2.30
C ARG A 70 13.41 -0.69 2.54
N LYS A 71 13.20 -0.29 3.80
CA LYS A 71 12.36 0.88 4.13
C LYS A 71 12.88 2.13 3.43
N SER A 72 14.19 2.38 3.50
CA SER A 72 14.79 3.55 2.86
C SER A 72 14.62 3.58 1.34
N GLU A 73 14.79 2.44 0.66
CA GLU A 73 14.55 2.32 -0.78
C GLU A 73 13.10 2.69 -1.14
N ILE A 74 12.13 2.15 -0.39
CA ILE A 74 10.70 2.41 -0.60
C ILE A 74 10.38 3.89 -0.37
N ILE A 75 10.93 4.49 0.69
CA ILE A 75 10.69 5.91 1.00
C ILE A 75 11.27 6.82 -0.07
N SER A 76 12.50 6.57 -0.52
CA SER A 76 13.12 7.33 -1.59
C SER A 76 12.34 7.20 -2.90
N GLU A 77 11.92 5.99 -3.28
CA GLU A 77 11.08 5.77 -4.48
C GLU A 77 9.74 6.50 -4.38
N GLN A 78 9.03 6.34 -3.26
CA GLN A 78 7.74 6.98 -3.02
C GLN A 78 7.84 8.50 -3.04
N GLY A 79 8.84 9.07 -2.37
CA GLY A 79 9.05 10.51 -2.33
C GLY A 79 9.34 11.10 -3.71
N ARG A 80 10.18 10.43 -4.53
CA ARG A 80 10.40 10.82 -5.93
C ARG A 80 9.13 10.70 -6.76
N ARG A 81 8.45 9.56 -6.70
CA ARG A 81 7.24 9.27 -7.50
C ARG A 81 6.08 10.22 -7.18
N MET A 82 5.95 10.62 -5.92
CA MET A 82 4.88 11.49 -5.42
C MET A 82 5.31 12.94 -5.22
N LEU A 83 6.51 13.31 -5.68
CA LEU A 83 7.04 14.67 -5.63
C LEU A 83 6.98 15.29 -4.23
N TRP A 84 7.40 14.52 -3.21
CA TRP A 84 7.47 15.05 -1.84
C TRP A 84 8.44 16.22 -1.77
N GLU A 85 8.14 17.20 -0.92
CA GLU A 85 9.05 18.30 -0.64
C GLU A 85 10.26 17.80 0.16
N GLY A 86 11.46 18.31 -0.16
CA GLY A 86 12.69 17.99 0.56
C GLY A 86 13.61 17.04 -0.20
N SER A 87 14.45 16.32 0.53
CA SER A 87 15.42 15.36 0.01
C SER A 87 15.17 13.94 0.51
N GLU A 88 15.73 12.95 -0.17
CA GLU A 88 15.71 11.55 0.28
C GLU A 88 16.21 11.40 1.71
N GLU A 89 17.26 12.12 2.08
CA GLU A 89 17.78 12.12 3.45
C GLU A 89 16.73 12.63 4.45
N SER A 90 16.02 13.72 4.12
CA SER A 90 14.96 14.25 4.98
C SER A 90 13.77 13.30 5.14
N TRP A 91 13.37 12.58 4.08
CA TRP A 91 12.28 11.60 4.14
C TRP A 91 12.71 10.35 4.92
N ASN A 92 13.96 9.95 4.76
CA ASN A 92 14.54 8.83 5.48
C ASN A 92 14.70 9.11 6.98
N LEU A 93 14.94 10.35 7.39
CA LEU A 93 14.89 10.74 8.80
C LEU A 93 13.45 10.67 9.35
N ASP A 94 12.46 11.11 8.58
CA ASP A 94 11.05 11.10 9.01
C ASP A 94 10.54 9.68 9.29
N HIS A 95 10.95 8.69 8.47
CA HIS A 95 10.47 7.31 8.62
C HIS A 95 11.03 6.54 9.83
N GLU A 96 12.04 7.07 10.52
CA GLU A 96 12.52 6.46 11.77
C GLU A 96 11.44 6.48 12.86
N ASN A 97 10.47 7.41 12.75
CA ASN A 97 9.33 7.53 13.66
C ASN A 97 8.09 6.73 13.21
N GLY A 98 8.20 5.94 12.13
CA GLY A 98 7.10 5.13 11.59
C GLY A 98 6.94 5.29 10.09
N ILE A 99 5.81 4.85 9.55
CA ILE A 99 5.51 5.04 8.12
C ILE A 99 5.32 6.56 7.88
N PRO A 100 6.03 7.19 6.92
CA PRO A 100 5.89 8.62 6.65
C PRO A 100 4.46 9.03 6.33
N TRP A 101 4.08 10.26 6.68
CA TRP A 101 2.74 10.78 6.38
C TRP A 101 2.46 10.79 4.87
N GLY A 102 3.50 11.04 4.08
CA GLY A 102 3.43 11.05 2.62
C GLY A 102 2.97 9.73 1.99
N SER A 103 3.22 8.60 2.67
CA SER A 103 2.99 7.27 2.12
C SER A 103 1.49 6.98 1.92
N PRO A 104 1.10 6.31 0.82
CA PRO A 104 -0.30 6.10 0.50
C PRO A 104 -1.00 5.23 1.53
N ARG A 105 -2.17 5.67 2.00
CA ARG A 105 -3.02 4.93 2.93
C ARG A 105 -4.45 4.92 2.42
N ILE A 106 -5.15 3.81 2.68
CA ILE A 106 -6.59 3.71 2.50
C ILE A 106 -7.22 3.94 3.87
N ILE A 107 -8.06 4.97 3.99
CA ILE A 107 -8.71 5.35 5.24
C ILE A 107 -10.23 5.29 5.05
N GLY A 108 -10.90 4.59 5.94
CA GLY A 108 -12.36 4.51 6.00
C GLY A 108 -12.95 5.42 7.06
N HIS A 109 -14.19 5.90 6.85
CA HIS A 109 -14.97 6.51 7.92
C HIS A 109 -15.37 5.45 8.96
N ARG A 110 -15.65 5.86 10.21
CA ARG A 110 -16.18 4.94 11.24
C ARG A 110 -17.47 4.29 10.70
N GLY A 111 -17.49 2.96 10.63
CA GLY A 111 -18.61 2.18 10.07
C GLY A 111 -18.37 1.62 8.67
N SER A 112 -17.41 2.17 7.93
CA SER A 112 -17.02 1.64 6.62
C SER A 112 -16.31 0.28 6.78
N GLY A 113 -16.74 -0.74 6.04
CA GLY A 113 -16.21 -2.11 6.11
C GLY A 113 -16.84 -3.02 7.17
N LYS A 114 -17.68 -2.49 8.09
CA LYS A 114 -18.32 -3.28 9.18
C LYS A 114 -19.50 -4.15 8.75
N THR A 115 -20.01 -3.97 7.53
CA THR A 115 -21.17 -4.72 7.00
C THR A 115 -20.77 -5.96 6.19
N HIS A 116 -19.56 -6.50 6.41
CA HIS A 116 -19.20 -7.85 5.96
C HIS A 116 -19.40 -8.82 7.13
N GLY A 117 -20.64 -8.82 7.65
CA GLY A 117 -21.13 -9.86 8.56
C GLY A 117 -21.98 -10.80 7.73
N TRP A 118 -21.58 -12.07 7.67
CA TRP A 118 -22.51 -13.16 7.46
C TRP A 118 -23.40 -13.30 8.70
#